data_AF-A0A2P6FYX1-F1
#
_entry.id   AF-A0A2P6FYX1-F1
#
_cell.length_a   1.000
_cell.length_b   1.000
_cell.length_c   1.000
_cell.angle_alpha   90.00
_cell.angle_beta   90.00
_cell.angle_gamma   90.00
#
_symmetry.space_group_name_H-M   'P 1'
#
loop_
_entity.id
_entity.type
_entity.pdbx_description
1 polymer ?
#
loop_
_entity_poly.entity_id
_entity_poly.type
_entity_poly.pdbx_seq_one_letter_code
_entity_poly.pdbx_strand_id
1 'polypeptide(L)'
;MNSFKMKFFNARVWLIIFGAILLLGGALTAIGAESIAQDEWGDLEGQALDIAIALEVAWGSIGSVWGASIIVITLSLQRARGRARFGAVTIFAVFLSQGVAVGALSNLGYGGDAGPPLPAVIGLVVGIIALTSCLRDWNATTTSTPEPAA
;
A
#
# COMPACT_ATOMS: atom_id res chain seq x y z
N MET A 1 -11.70 -28.02 1.79
CA MET A 1 -10.86 -27.03 1.07
C MET A 1 -11.50 -25.63 0.94
N ASN A 2 -12.83 -25.49 0.81
CA ASN A 2 -13.48 -24.17 0.68
C ASN A 2 -13.44 -23.28 1.93
N SER A 3 -13.50 -23.84 3.14
CA SER A 3 -13.46 -23.03 4.39
C SER A 3 -12.14 -22.26 4.58
N PHE A 4 -11.00 -22.83 4.15
CA PHE A 4 -9.69 -22.18 4.25
C PHE A 4 -9.57 -20.98 3.29
N LYS A 5 -10.03 -21.13 2.03
CA LYS A 5 -10.11 -20.01 1.06
C LYS A 5 -11.02 -18.89 1.56
N MET A 6 -12.10 -19.19 2.29
CA MET A 6 -12.98 -18.18 2.86
C MET A 6 -12.31 -17.38 3.98
N LYS A 7 -11.45 -18.00 4.80
CA LYS A 7 -10.70 -17.32 5.87
C LYS A 7 -9.50 -16.54 5.37
N PHE A 8 -8.82 -17.02 4.32
CA PHE A 8 -7.63 -16.37 3.77
C PHE A 8 -7.95 -14.97 3.24
N PHE A 9 -9.00 -14.80 2.43
CA PHE A 9 -9.39 -13.49 1.86
C PHE A 9 -10.21 -12.65 2.84
N ASN A 10 -9.69 -12.40 4.05
CA ASN A 10 -10.32 -11.50 5.00
C ASN A 10 -9.86 -10.06 4.74
N ALA A 11 -10.76 -9.20 4.25
CA ALA A 11 -10.44 -7.82 3.92
C ALA A 11 -9.85 -7.04 5.10
N ARG A 12 -10.29 -7.28 6.34
CA ARG A 12 -9.74 -6.58 7.52
C ARG A 12 -8.26 -6.90 7.72
N VAL A 13 -7.92 -8.19 7.66
CA VAL A 13 -6.56 -8.66 7.91
C VAL A 13 -5.62 -8.15 6.82
N TRP A 14 -6.02 -8.30 5.55
CA TRP A 14 -5.18 -7.86 4.45
C TRP A 14 -5.03 -6.34 4.36
N LEU A 15 -6.03 -5.56 4.75
CA LEU A 15 -5.88 -4.10 4.85
C LEU A 15 -4.90 -3.69 5.95
N ILE A 16 -4.88 -4.39 7.09
CA ILE A 16 -3.89 -4.13 8.14
C ILE A 16 -2.49 -4.50 7.65
N ILE A 17 -2.32 -5.65 7.00
CA ILE A 17 -1.03 -6.08 6.45
C ILE A 17 -0.54 -5.08 5.39
N PHE A 18 -1.41 -4.68 4.46
CA PHE A 18 -1.09 -3.70 3.43
C PHE A 18 -0.70 -2.35 4.04
N GLY A 19 -1.49 -1.85 5.00
CA GLY A 19 -1.18 -0.62 5.72
C GLY A 19 0.14 -0.71 6.49
N ALA A 20 0.45 -1.86 7.10
CA ALA A 20 1.70 -2.09 7.83
C ALA A 20 2.92 -2.10 6.89
N ILE A 21 2.80 -2.73 5.72
CA ILE A 21 3.88 -2.71 4.72
C ILE A 21 4.10 -1.30 4.20
N LEU A 22 3.05 -0.53 3.94
CA LEU A 22 3.18 0.86 3.49
C LEU A 22 3.77 1.76 4.59
N LEU A 23 3.35 1.54 5.84
CA LEU A 23 3.87 2.23 7.02
C LEU A 23 5.37 2.00 7.18
N LEU A 24 5.76 0.73 7.28
CA LEU A 24 7.15 0.34 7.52
C LEU A 24 8.02 0.62 6.29
N GLY A 25 7.53 0.32 5.09
CA GLY A 25 8.24 0.61 3.84
C GLY A 25 8.50 2.10 3.67
N GLY A 26 7.49 2.94 3.93
CA GLY A 26 7.65 4.39 3.90
C GLY A 26 8.61 4.90 4.96
N ALA A 27 8.49 4.43 6.20
CA ALA A 27 9.41 4.82 7.28
C ALA A 27 10.86 4.41 6.99
N LEU A 28 11.09 3.19 6.50
CA LEU A 28 12.42 2.71 6.13
C LEU A 28 12.98 3.48 4.93
N THR A 29 12.14 3.87 3.96
CA THR A 29 12.55 4.73 2.84
C THR A 29 13.00 6.09 3.35
N ALA A 30 12.24 6.71 4.26
CA ALA A 30 12.61 8.00 4.82
C ALA A 30 13.88 7.96 5.68
N ILE A 31 14.12 6.86 6.41
CA ILE A 31 15.34 6.66 7.21
C ILE A 31 16.55 6.38 6.31
N GLY A 32 16.37 5.57 5.26
CA GLY A 32 17.40 5.19 4.30
C GLY A 32 17.50 6.11 3.08
N ALA A 33 16.96 7.33 3.17
CA ALA A 33 16.81 8.23 2.04
C ALA A 33 18.13 8.54 1.32
N GLU A 34 19.23 8.68 2.07
CA GLU A 34 20.56 8.91 1.50
C GLU A 34 21.03 7.75 0.62
N SER A 35 20.96 6.52 1.14
CA SER A 35 21.34 5.34 0.36
C SER A 35 20.45 5.12 -0.85
N ILE A 36 19.14 5.34 -0.71
CA ILE A 36 18.18 5.16 -1.81
C ILE A 36 18.39 6.23 -2.88
N ALA A 37 18.68 7.48 -2.48
CA ALA A 37 18.97 8.54 -3.42
C ALA A 37 20.19 8.21 -4.29
N GLN A 38 21.26 7.70 -3.68
CA GLN A 38 22.47 7.29 -4.40
C GLN A 38 22.21 6.09 -5.33
N ASP A 39 21.42 5.11 -4.88
CA ASP A 39 21.12 3.91 -5.67
C ASP A 39 20.18 4.21 -6.85
N GLU A 40 19.16 5.04 -6.66
CA GLU A 40 18.06 5.23 -7.63
C GLU A 40 18.24 6.44 -8.56
N TRP A 41 19.08 7.41 -8.18
CA TRP A 41 19.36 8.61 -8.97
C TRP A 41 20.78 8.63 -9.56
N GLY A 42 21.61 7.63 -9.23
CA GLY A 42 23.00 7.52 -9.68
C GLY A 42 23.96 8.43 -8.91
N ASP A 43 25.17 8.63 -9.47
CA ASP A 43 26.22 9.46 -8.88
C ASP A 43 25.87 10.97 -8.95
N LEU A 44 24.95 11.40 -8.09
CA LEU A 44 24.65 12.80 -7.84
C LEU A 44 25.59 13.38 -6.77
N GLU A 45 25.98 14.64 -6.92
CA GLU A 45 26.79 15.37 -5.95
C GLU A 45 26.18 16.74 -5.58
N GLY A 46 26.55 17.24 -4.40
CA GLY A 46 26.17 18.56 -3.91
C GLY A 46 24.65 18.77 -3.85
N GLN A 47 24.18 19.90 -4.36
CA GLN A 47 22.77 20.29 -4.25
C GLN A 47 21.81 19.31 -4.92
N ALA A 48 22.22 18.61 -5.98
CA ALA A 48 21.37 17.65 -6.66
C ALA A 48 21.10 16.42 -5.77
N LEU A 49 22.13 15.96 -5.05
CA LEU A 49 22.00 14.88 -4.08
C LEU A 49 21.11 15.30 -2.91
N ASP A 50 21.29 16.52 -2.36
CA ASP A 50 20.44 17.03 -1.28
C ASP A 50 18.94 17.03 -1.65
N ILE A 51 18.62 17.40 -2.90
CA ILE A 51 17.24 17.40 -3.41
C ILE A 51 16.70 15.98 -3.54
N ALA A 52 17.50 15.04 -4.07
CA ALA A 52 17.12 13.64 -4.20
C ALA A 52 16.84 13.03 -2.82
N ILE A 53 17.71 13.26 -1.84
CA ILE A 53 17.51 12.82 -0.45
C ILE A 53 16.21 13.40 0.13
N ALA A 54 15.99 14.71 -0.02
CA ALA A 54 14.78 15.35 0.48
C ALA A 54 13.51 14.77 -0.17
N LEU A 55 13.57 14.42 -1.45
CA LEU A 55 12.47 13.77 -2.17
C LEU A 55 12.19 12.37 -1.62
N GLU A 56 13.22 11.55 -1.38
CA GLU A 56 13.06 10.21 -0.79
C GLU A 56 12.51 10.29 0.65
N VAL A 57 12.96 11.26 1.45
CA VAL A 57 12.41 11.52 2.79
C VAL A 57 10.92 11.87 2.70
N ALA A 58 10.54 12.78 1.80
CA ALA A 58 9.16 13.20 1.63
C ALA A 58 8.28 12.04 1.13
N TRP A 59 8.76 11.28 0.15
CA TRP A 59 8.05 10.14 -0.41
C TRP A 59 7.84 9.05 0.64
N GLY A 60 8.90 8.65 1.35
CA GLY A 60 8.82 7.70 2.44
C GLY A 60 7.87 8.15 3.55
N SER A 61 7.92 9.44 3.92
CA SER A 61 7.02 10.02 4.94
C SER A 61 5.54 9.96 4.52
N ILE A 62 5.23 10.30 3.26
CA ILE A 62 3.87 10.22 2.72
C ILE A 62 3.39 8.76 2.73
N GLY A 63 4.23 7.81 2.29
CA GLY A 63 3.91 6.38 2.34
C GLY A 63 3.62 5.93 3.77
N SER A 64 4.45 6.35 4.72
CA SER A 64 4.29 6.03 6.15
C SER A 64 2.94 6.52 6.70
N VAL A 65 2.61 7.78 6.43
CA VAL A 65 1.34 8.40 6.87
C VAL A 65 0.13 7.72 6.23
N TRP A 66 0.20 7.36 4.94
CA TRP A 66 -0.86 6.58 4.29
C TRP A 66 -1.05 5.21 4.96
N GLY A 67 0.06 4.51 5.24
CA GLY A 67 0.04 3.21 5.92
C GLY A 67 -0.63 3.29 7.29
N ALA A 68 -0.23 4.27 8.11
CA ALA A 68 -0.85 4.54 9.41
C ALA A 68 -2.36 4.82 9.27
N SER A 69 -2.74 5.66 8.31
CA SER A 69 -4.13 6.04 8.08
C SER A 69 -4.99 4.83 7.69
N ILE A 70 -4.48 3.96 6.82
CA ILE A 70 -5.15 2.71 6.42
C ILE A 70 -5.41 1.85 7.65
N ILE A 71 -4.41 1.66 8.51
CA ILE A 71 -4.56 0.84 9.73
C ILE A 71 -5.63 1.44 10.64
N VAL A 72 -5.54 2.72 10.97
CA VAL A 72 -6.48 3.40 11.88
C VAL A 72 -7.90 3.31 11.35
N ILE A 73 -8.14 3.69 10.08
CA ILE A 73 -9.48 3.66 9.49
C ILE A 73 -10.03 2.24 9.40
N THR A 74 -9.18 1.26 9.06
CA THR A 74 -9.57 -0.16 9.00
C THR A 74 -10.02 -0.68 10.37
N LEU A 75 -9.37 -0.25 11.45
CA LEU A 75 -9.75 -0.59 12.82
C LEU A 75 -11.01 0.15 13.29
N SER A 76 -11.22 1.40 12.86
CA SER A 76 -12.41 2.18 13.18
C SER A 76 -13.68 1.72 12.45
N LEU A 77 -13.55 1.20 11.22
CA LEU A 77 -14.69 0.74 10.42
C LEU A 77 -15.20 -0.63 10.90
N GLN A 78 -16.29 -0.61 11.68
CA GLN A 78 -16.91 -1.83 12.21
C GLN A 78 -17.64 -2.65 11.14
N ARG A 79 -18.34 -1.99 10.20
CA ARG A 79 -19.12 -2.67 9.15
C ARG A 79 -18.21 -3.22 8.05
N ALA A 80 -18.31 -4.53 7.79
CA ALA A 80 -17.49 -5.22 6.78
C ALA A 80 -17.58 -4.58 5.39
N ARG A 81 -18.80 -4.24 4.94
CA ARG A 81 -19.03 -3.60 3.64
C ARG A 81 -18.38 -2.23 3.51
N GLY A 82 -18.44 -1.40 4.56
CA GLY A 82 -17.81 -0.07 4.58
C GLY A 82 -16.30 -0.18 4.49
N ARG A 83 -15.72 -1.12 5.26
CA ARG A 83 -14.29 -1.41 5.25
C ARG A 83 -13.80 -1.96 3.91
N ALA A 84 -14.56 -2.84 3.28
CA ALA A 84 -14.25 -3.39 1.95
C ALA A 84 -14.21 -2.29 0.87
N ARG A 85 -15.20 -1.38 0.88
CA ARG A 85 -15.25 -0.25 -0.06
C ARG A 85 -14.10 0.72 0.14
N PHE A 86 -13.88 1.14 1.39
CA PHE A 86 -12.73 1.96 1.76
C PHE A 86 -11.43 1.31 1.27
N GLY A 87 -11.23 0.04 1.59
CA GLY A 87 -10.02 -0.68 1.26
C GLY A 87 -9.73 -0.73 -0.25
N ALA A 88 -10.71 -1.10 -1.07
CA ALA A 88 -10.52 -1.18 -2.51
C ALA A 88 -10.25 0.20 -3.15
N VAL A 89 -10.95 1.26 -2.72
CA VAL A 89 -10.68 2.63 -3.19
C VAL A 89 -9.28 3.08 -2.78
N THR A 90 -8.90 2.88 -1.52
CA THR A 90 -7.61 3.32 -1.00
C THR A 90 -6.45 2.57 -1.65
N ILE A 91 -6.54 1.24 -1.82
CA ILE A 91 -5.50 0.46 -2.49
C ILE A 91 -5.33 0.93 -3.94
N PHE A 92 -6.42 1.17 -4.66
CA PHE A 92 -6.36 1.71 -6.02
C PHE A 92 -5.70 3.10 -6.05
N ALA A 93 -6.06 3.99 -5.11
CA ALA A 93 -5.47 5.32 -5.00
C ALA A 93 -3.97 5.27 -4.65
N VAL A 94 -3.53 4.33 -3.80
CA VAL A 94 -2.10 4.09 -3.54
C VAL A 94 -1.42 3.72 -4.85
N PHE A 95 -1.84 2.65 -5.52
CA PHE A 95 -1.15 2.20 -6.73
C PHE A 95 -1.15 3.24 -7.84
N LEU A 96 -2.25 3.97 -8.01
CA LEU A 96 -2.31 5.05 -8.99
C LEU A 96 -1.33 6.17 -8.63
N SER A 97 -1.29 6.60 -7.36
CA SER A 97 -0.36 7.66 -6.94
C SER A 97 1.11 7.24 -7.09
N GLN A 98 1.46 6.00 -6.72
CA GLN A 98 2.81 5.47 -6.87
C GLN A 98 3.20 5.33 -8.34
N GLY A 99 2.30 4.80 -9.18
CA GLY A 99 2.56 4.66 -10.61
C GLY A 99 2.76 6.00 -11.31
N VAL A 100 1.96 7.01 -10.95
CA VAL A 100 2.14 8.39 -11.45
C VAL A 100 3.44 8.99 -10.96
N ALA A 101 3.79 8.83 -9.68
CA ALA A 101 5.03 9.35 -9.11
C ALA A 101 6.26 8.74 -9.79
N VAL A 102 6.35 7.40 -9.84
CA VAL A 102 7.45 6.70 -10.52
C VAL A 102 7.52 7.12 -11.98
N GLY A 103 6.39 7.10 -12.71
CA GLY A 103 6.38 7.48 -14.12
C GLY A 103 6.82 8.92 -14.38
N ALA A 104 6.47 9.86 -13.49
CA ALA A 104 6.92 11.24 -13.59
C ALA A 104 8.42 11.38 -13.30
N LEU A 105 8.90 10.71 -12.25
CA LEU A 105 10.30 10.79 -11.82
C LEU A 105 11.24 10.03 -12.76
N SER A 106 10.80 8.94 -13.39
CA SER A 106 11.63 8.21 -14.36
C SER A 106 12.00 9.06 -15.58
N ASN A 107 11.14 9.99 -15.99
CA ASN A 107 11.50 10.97 -17.02
C ASN A 107 12.58 11.98 -16.56
N LEU A 108 12.82 12.06 -15.26
CA LEU A 108 13.83 12.92 -14.63
C LEU A 108 15.08 12.15 -14.21
N GLY A 109 15.19 10.86 -14.55
CA GLY A 109 16.35 10.02 -14.25
C GLY A 109 16.18 9.08 -13.05
N TYR A 110 14.98 8.98 -12.46
CA TYR A 110 14.71 8.05 -11.36
C TYR A 110 14.49 6.61 -11.83
N GLY A 111 15.16 5.67 -11.16
CA GLY A 111 15.06 4.25 -11.41
C GLY A 111 16.31 3.74 -12.10
N GLY A 112 17.12 2.99 -11.35
CA GLY A 112 18.32 2.34 -11.89
C GLY A 112 18.00 1.31 -12.98
N ASP A 113 19.05 0.80 -13.66
CA ASP A 113 18.91 -0.24 -14.69
C ASP A 113 18.46 -1.61 -14.13
N ALA A 114 18.49 -1.77 -12.81
CA ALA A 114 17.94 -2.93 -12.13
C ALA A 114 16.42 -2.78 -12.00
N GLY A 115 15.65 -3.80 -12.40
CA GLY A 115 14.19 -3.79 -12.30
C GLY A 115 13.65 -3.54 -10.89
N PRO A 116 12.31 -3.59 -10.69
CA PRO A 116 11.67 -3.11 -9.46
C PRO A 116 12.29 -3.73 -8.20
N PRO A 117 12.60 -2.93 -7.17
CA PRO A 117 13.23 -3.45 -5.96
C PRO A 117 12.29 -4.45 -5.27
N LEU A 118 12.85 -5.48 -4.63
CA LEU A 118 12.08 -6.56 -4.00
C LEU A 118 10.97 -6.05 -3.06
N PRO A 119 11.18 -5.01 -2.22
CA PRO A 119 10.11 -4.42 -1.42
C PRO A 119 8.92 -3.91 -2.24
N ALA A 120 9.15 -3.32 -3.42
CA ALA A 120 8.08 -2.87 -4.31
C ALA A 120 7.27 -4.04 -4.87
N VAL A 121 7.94 -5.14 -5.23
CA VAL A 121 7.29 -6.38 -5.69
C VAL A 121 6.42 -6.99 -4.58
N ILE A 122 6.94 -7.06 -3.35
CA ILE A 122 6.18 -7.54 -2.18
C ILE A 122 4.95 -6.66 -1.94
N GLY A 123 5.13 -5.34 -1.96
CA GLY A 123 4.04 -4.37 -1.83
C GLY A 123 2.95 -4.56 -2.88
N LEU A 124 3.34 -4.80 -4.14
CA LEU A 124 2.41 -5.07 -5.23
C LEU A 124 1.60 -6.35 -4.99
N VAL A 125 2.27 -7.45 -4.67
CA VAL A 125 1.61 -8.75 -4.43
C VAL A 125 0.62 -8.65 -3.26
N VAL A 126 1.03 -8.03 -2.14
CA VAL A 126 0.14 -7.84 -1.00
C VAL A 126 -1.03 -6.93 -1.35
N GLY A 127 -0.80 -5.84 -2.07
CA GLY A 127 -1.87 -4.95 -2.49
C GLY A 127 -2.88 -5.63 -3.41
N ILE A 128 -2.45 -6.52 -4.31
CA ILE A 128 -3.36 -7.33 -5.14
C ILE A 128 -4.20 -8.28 -4.28
N ILE A 129 -3.61 -8.94 -3.30
CA ILE A 129 -4.35 -9.84 -2.40
C ILE A 129 -5.35 -9.05 -1.55
N ALA A 130 -4.94 -7.89 -1.03
CA ALA A 130 -5.80 -7.00 -0.26
C ALA A 130 -6.95 -6.46 -1.12
N LEU A 131 -6.67 -6.03 -2.35
CA LEU A 131 -7.67 -5.55 -3.29
C LEU A 131 -8.68 -6.64 -3.62
N THR A 132 -8.21 -7.85 -3.91
CA THR A 132 -9.06 -9.02 -4.19
C THR A 132 -9.97 -9.33 -2.99
N SER A 133 -9.42 -9.26 -1.77
CA SER A 133 -10.19 -9.45 -0.54
C SER A 133 -11.27 -8.37 -0.37
N CYS A 134 -10.94 -7.11 -0.66
CA CYS A 134 -11.89 -5.99 -0.60
C CYS A 134 -12.98 -6.08 -1.67
N LEU A 135 -12.64 -6.42 -2.91
CA LEU A 135 -13.62 -6.56 -4.00
C LEU A 135 -14.60 -7.71 -3.74
N ARG A 136 -14.12 -8.79 -3.13
CA ARG A 136 -14.97 -9.91 -2.74
C ARG A 136 -16.02 -9.53 -1.68
N ASP A 137 -15.61 -8.76 -0.66
CA ASP A 137 -16.50 -8.33 0.43
C ASP A 137 -17.31 -7.06 0.08
N TRP A 138 -17.09 -6.47 -1.10
CA TRP A 138 -17.69 -5.21 -1.55
C TRP A 138 -19.22 -5.22 -1.55
N ASN A 139 -19.82 -6.38 -1.86
CA ASN A 139 -21.26 -6.60 -1.94
C ASN A 139 -21.79 -7.59 -0.91
N ALA A 140 -21.02 -7.95 0.13
CA ALA A 140 -21.51 -8.83 1.18
C ALA A 140 -22.75 -8.21 1.87
N THR A 141 -23.92 -8.73 1.53
CA THR A 141 -25.19 -8.44 2.21
C THR A 141 -25.19 -9.17 3.55
N THR A 142 -25.61 -8.47 4.60
CA THR A 142 -25.94 -9.07 5.89
C THR A 142 -27.16 -9.99 5.71
N THR A 143 -27.00 -11.16 5.11
CA THR A 143 -28.01 -12.22 5.16
C THR A 143 -27.81 -13.00 6.45
N SER A 144 -28.19 -12.38 7.56
CA SER A 144 -28.79 -13.11 8.67
C SER A 144 -30.29 -13.12 8.39
N THR A 145 -30.73 -14.06 7.56
CA THR A 145 -32.15 -14.43 7.51
C THR A 145 -32.55 -14.80 8.93
N PRO A 146 -33.52 -14.13 9.58
CA PRO A 146 -34.07 -14.63 10.83
C PRO A 146 -34.70 -15.98 10.52
N GLU A 147 -34.28 -17.02 11.24
CA GLU A 147 -34.99 -18.28 11.29
C GLU A 147 -36.43 -17.99 11.70
N PRO A 148 -37.46 -18.35 10.90
CA PRO A 148 -38.83 -18.25 11.36
C PRO A 148 -38.99 -19.25 12.50
N ALA A 149 -39.23 -18.75 13.71
CA ALA A 149 -39.62 -19.57 14.83
C ALA A 149 -40.86 -20.37 14.43
N ALA A 150 -40.70 -21.69 14.35
CA ALA A 150 -41.78 -22.66 14.23
C ALA A 150 -42.33 -22.99 15.63
#